data_AF-A0A1F9R4A0-F1
#
_entry.id   AF-A0A1F9R4A0-F1
#
_cell.length_a   1.000
_cell.length_b   1.000
_cell.length_c   1.000
_cell.angle_alpha   90.00
_cell.angle_beta   90.00
_cell.angle_gamma   90.00
#
_symmetry.space_group_name_H-M   'P 1'
#
loop_
_entity.id
_entity.type
_entity.pdbx_description
1 polymer ?
#
loop_
_entity_poly.entity_id
_entity_poly.type
_entity_poly.pdbx_seq_one_letter_code
_entity_poly.pdbx_strand_id
1 'polypeptide(L)'
;MNGGTTMLNALKNQLKVMAADPNDPYTATIRKLVGAREAVHYEGPLRRMILAMPSMIAQIRGWFSEFESPAPSRRLHGFAMAYLYSPDDLLPEHSLGLFGYLDDAYLVAKVYHRRMLEADSTGLWPFPEDEKLSQEVPQWIDLSKQLLPEETATMDRMLDAATQKRDGNFAELLSQAAKGGKTVRRLERRHVRPSSPAPRNSPSKVLSQK
;
A
#
# COMPACT_ATOMS: atom_id res chain seq x y z
N MET A 1 1.44 -9.66 28.28
CA MET A 1 0.50 -9.50 27.15
C MET A 1 1.14 -10.11 25.90
N ASN A 2 0.75 -11.33 25.50
CA ASN A 2 1.44 -12.08 24.42
C ASN A 2 0.65 -12.18 23.10
N GLY A 3 -0.58 -11.64 23.02
CA GLY A 3 -1.44 -11.78 21.84
C GLY A 3 -1.02 -10.96 20.61
N GLY A 4 -0.31 -9.84 20.82
CA GLY A 4 0.06 -8.92 19.74
C GLY A 4 1.16 -9.44 18.79
N THR A 5 2.07 -10.27 19.30
CA THR A 5 3.18 -10.87 18.52
C THR A 5 2.64 -11.98 17.60
N THR A 6 1.63 -12.72 18.06
CA THR A 6 1.01 -13.81 17.29
C THR A 6 0.27 -13.30 16.06
N MET A 7 -0.45 -12.18 16.16
CA MET A 7 -1.18 -11.58 15.03
C MET A 7 -0.24 -11.03 13.94
N LEU A 8 0.83 -10.30 14.31
CA LEU A 8 1.79 -9.79 13.33
C LEU A 8 2.59 -10.91 12.65
N ASN A 9 2.88 -12.00 13.39
CA ASN A 9 3.48 -13.19 12.81
C ASN A 9 2.53 -13.89 11.81
N ALA A 10 1.24 -13.94 12.11
CA ALA A 10 0.24 -14.47 11.19
C ALA A 10 0.18 -13.65 9.89
N LEU A 11 0.09 -12.32 9.99
CA LEU A 11 0.12 -11.42 8.83
C LEU A 11 1.41 -11.59 8.02
N LYS A 12 2.57 -11.61 8.69
CA LYS A 12 3.87 -11.83 8.04
C LYS A 12 3.92 -13.15 7.28
N ASN A 13 3.37 -14.23 7.84
CA ASN A 13 3.32 -15.52 7.18
C ASN A 13 2.34 -15.53 6.00
N GLN A 14 1.16 -14.92 6.16
CA GLN A 14 0.19 -14.76 5.07
C GLN A 14 0.79 -14.01 3.88
N LEU A 15 1.39 -12.85 4.11
CA LEU A 15 2.02 -12.06 3.04
C LEU A 15 3.16 -12.82 2.36
N LYS A 16 3.94 -13.61 3.11
CA LYS A 16 4.98 -14.48 2.52
C LYS A 16 4.39 -15.58 1.63
N VAL A 17 3.30 -16.21 2.05
CA VAL A 17 2.60 -17.23 1.25
C VAL A 17 2.06 -16.61 -0.04
N MET A 18 1.38 -15.48 0.05
CA MET A 18 0.85 -14.76 -1.12
C MET A 18 1.99 -14.31 -2.06
N ALA A 19 3.09 -13.80 -1.51
CA ALA A 19 4.23 -13.40 -2.31
C ALA A 19 4.96 -14.56 -3.00
N ALA A 20 4.80 -15.80 -2.52
CA ALA A 20 5.36 -17.00 -3.11
C ALA A 20 4.41 -17.68 -4.10
N ASP A 21 3.12 -17.31 -4.13
CA ASP A 21 2.15 -17.90 -5.05
C ASP A 21 2.43 -17.47 -6.50
N PRO A 22 2.77 -18.41 -7.41
CA PRO A 22 3.01 -18.09 -8.82
C PRO A 22 1.77 -17.61 -9.56
N ASN A 23 0.56 -17.84 -9.01
CA ASN A 23 -0.70 -17.41 -9.61
C ASN A 23 -1.18 -16.06 -9.06
N ASP A 24 -0.47 -15.46 -8.11
CA ASP A 24 -0.85 -14.17 -7.55
C ASP A 24 -0.80 -13.08 -8.65
N PRO A 25 -1.84 -12.23 -8.76
CA PRO A 25 -1.96 -11.27 -9.85
C PRO A 25 -1.00 -10.07 -9.73
N TYR A 26 -0.21 -9.95 -8.66
CA TYR A 26 0.63 -8.78 -8.35
C TYR A 26 1.46 -8.28 -9.54
N THR A 27 2.26 -9.17 -10.14
CA THR A 27 3.12 -8.82 -11.27
C THR A 27 2.29 -8.42 -12.50
N ALA A 28 1.19 -9.12 -12.77
CA ALA A 28 0.30 -8.78 -13.88
C ALA A 28 -0.36 -7.41 -13.69
N THR A 29 -0.77 -7.09 -12.47
CA THR A 29 -1.39 -5.80 -12.10
C THR A 29 -0.42 -4.65 -12.29
N ILE A 30 0.82 -4.75 -11.80
CA ILE A 30 1.84 -3.71 -11.99
C ILE A 30 2.13 -3.51 -13.48
N ARG A 31 2.32 -4.58 -14.25
CA ARG A 31 2.56 -4.50 -15.69
C ARG A 31 1.40 -3.85 -16.44
N LYS A 32 0.15 -4.05 -16.00
CA LYS A 32 -1.03 -3.40 -16.58
C LYS A 32 -1.07 -1.90 -16.31
N LEU A 33 -0.46 -1.43 -15.21
CA LEU A 33 -0.42 -0.02 -14.84
C LEU A 33 0.68 0.74 -15.59
N VAL A 34 1.90 0.21 -15.61
CA VAL A 34 3.09 0.95 -16.13
C VAL A 34 3.72 0.35 -17.39
N GLY A 35 3.26 -0.83 -17.84
CA GLY A 35 3.85 -1.57 -18.95
C GLY A 35 4.97 -2.53 -18.51
N ALA A 36 5.21 -3.56 -19.31
CA ALA A 36 6.11 -4.66 -18.95
C ALA A 36 7.57 -4.23 -18.71
N ARG A 37 8.07 -3.25 -19.47
CA ARG A 37 9.44 -2.74 -19.35
C ARG A 37 9.64 -2.01 -18.03
N GLU A 38 8.74 -1.09 -17.71
CA GLU A 38 8.84 -0.26 -16.50
C GLU A 38 8.53 -1.04 -15.23
N ALA A 39 7.67 -2.07 -15.31
CA ALA A 39 7.24 -2.86 -14.16
C ALA A 39 8.40 -3.43 -13.32
N VAL A 40 9.53 -3.74 -13.95
CA VAL A 40 10.74 -4.24 -13.26
C VAL A 40 11.21 -3.29 -12.15
N HIS A 41 11.02 -1.97 -12.33
CA HIS A 41 11.40 -0.96 -11.34
C HIS A 41 10.46 -0.89 -10.12
N TYR A 42 9.25 -1.42 -10.25
CA TYR A 42 8.20 -1.38 -9.21
C TYR A 42 8.04 -2.73 -8.50
N GLU A 43 8.03 -3.83 -9.26
CA GLU A 43 7.68 -5.17 -8.77
C GLU A 43 8.53 -5.61 -7.56
N GLY A 44 9.85 -5.44 -7.64
CA GLY A 44 10.76 -5.84 -6.57
C GLY A 44 10.63 -4.96 -5.31
N PRO A 45 10.84 -3.64 -5.43
CA PRO A 45 10.80 -2.74 -4.28
C PRO A 45 9.45 -2.72 -3.57
N LEU A 46 8.33 -2.62 -4.30
CA LEU A 46 7.01 -2.51 -3.67
C LEU A 46 6.58 -3.83 -3.02
N ARG A 47 7.02 -4.99 -3.55
CA ARG A 47 6.79 -6.29 -2.90
C ARG A 47 7.54 -6.35 -1.57
N ARG A 48 8.78 -5.84 -1.53
CA ARG A 48 9.53 -5.75 -0.27
C ARG A 48 8.86 -4.82 0.73
N MET A 49 8.30 -3.69 0.29
CA MET A 49 7.54 -2.79 1.17
C MET A 49 6.35 -3.52 1.81
N ILE A 50 5.55 -4.24 1.02
CA ILE A 50 4.42 -5.02 1.54
C ILE A 50 4.91 -6.08 2.55
N LEU A 51 5.96 -6.83 2.21
CA LEU A 51 6.52 -7.84 3.11
C LEU A 51 7.17 -7.28 4.38
N ALA A 52 7.62 -6.02 4.34
CA ALA A 52 8.21 -5.31 5.48
C ALA A 52 7.15 -4.67 6.39
N MET A 53 5.91 -4.52 5.92
CA MET A 53 4.82 -3.88 6.65
C MET A 53 4.63 -4.43 8.08
N PRO A 54 4.63 -5.75 8.34
CA PRO A 54 4.48 -6.27 9.71
C PRO A 54 5.59 -5.82 10.66
N SER A 55 6.84 -5.70 10.16
CA SER A 55 7.97 -5.21 10.95
C SER A 55 7.82 -3.72 11.26
N MET A 56 7.42 -2.91 10.26
CA MET A 56 7.15 -1.49 10.48
C MET A 56 6.02 -1.28 11.50
N ILE A 57 4.94 -2.08 11.43
CA ILE A 57 3.85 -2.03 12.42
C ILE A 57 4.36 -2.38 13.82
N ALA A 58 5.17 -3.43 13.95
CA ALA A 58 5.74 -3.82 15.25
C ALA A 58 6.53 -2.66 15.88
N GLN A 59 7.36 -1.99 15.08
CA GLN A 59 8.19 -0.90 15.54
C GLN A 59 7.38 0.37 15.87
N ILE A 60 6.38 0.71 15.05
CA ILE A 60 5.44 1.82 15.34
C ILE A 60 4.72 1.57 16.68
N ARG A 61 4.32 0.32 16.96
CA ARG A 61 3.72 -0.05 18.26
C ARG A 61 4.72 0.06 19.42
N GLY A 62 5.98 -0.26 19.18
CA GLY A 62 7.08 -0.02 20.13
C GLY A 62 7.15 1.45 20.51
N TRP A 63 7.27 2.33 19.51
CA TRP A 63 7.32 3.79 19.71
C TRP A 63 6.04 4.36 20.36
N PHE A 64 4.88 3.77 20.09
CA PHE A 64 3.63 4.20 20.73
C PHE A 64 3.61 3.89 22.23
N SER A 65 4.31 2.84 22.67
CA SER A 65 4.38 2.46 24.08
C SER A 65 5.36 3.34 24.87
N GLU A 66 6.21 4.11 24.19
CA GLU A 66 7.11 5.09 24.80
C GLU A 66 6.33 6.35 25.20
N PHE A 67 6.28 6.63 26.51
CA PHE A 67 5.40 7.63 27.13
C PHE A 67 5.66 9.10 26.74
N GLU A 68 6.72 9.37 25.97
CA GLU A 68 7.23 10.73 25.71
C GLU A 68 7.06 11.24 24.27
N SER A 69 6.28 10.52 23.45
CA SER A 69 5.99 10.96 22.08
C SER A 69 5.14 12.24 22.05
N PRO A 70 5.51 13.26 21.23
CA PRO A 70 4.71 14.46 21.02
C PRO A 70 3.26 14.13 20.63
N ALA A 71 2.32 15.00 21.01
CA ALA A 71 0.88 14.78 20.76
C ALA A 71 0.54 14.52 19.27
N PRO A 72 1.13 15.22 18.28
CA PRO A 72 0.90 14.93 16.86
C PRO A 72 1.34 13.51 16.46
N SER A 73 2.52 13.07 16.90
CA SER A 73 3.07 11.74 16.57
C SER A 73 2.23 10.63 17.21
N ARG A 74 1.77 10.81 18.46
CA ARG A 74 0.83 9.87 19.11
C ARG A 74 -0.50 9.75 18.36
N ARG A 75 -1.06 10.86 17.87
CA ARG A 75 -2.28 10.85 17.04
C ARG A 75 -2.05 10.11 15.72
N LEU A 76 -0.91 10.34 15.07
CA LEU A 76 -0.55 9.66 13.83
C LEU A 76 -0.46 8.15 14.02
N HIS A 77 0.19 7.70 15.09
CA HIS A 77 0.27 6.27 15.43
C HIS A 77 -1.11 5.68 15.74
N GLY A 78 -1.92 6.37 16.55
CA GLY A 78 -3.28 5.94 16.88
C GLY A 78 -4.17 5.82 15.64
N PHE A 79 -4.08 6.79 14.72
CA PHE A 79 -4.76 6.74 13.44
C PHE A 79 -4.35 5.55 12.59
N ALA A 80 -3.04 5.29 12.45
CA ALA A 80 -2.54 4.16 11.68
C ALA A 80 -3.03 2.82 12.24
N MET A 81 -3.02 2.66 13.56
CA MET A 81 -3.53 1.43 14.20
C MET A 81 -5.03 1.27 14.03
N ALA A 82 -5.81 2.37 14.10
CA ALA A 82 -7.24 2.34 13.85
C ALA A 82 -7.56 1.98 12.40
N TYR A 83 -6.82 2.55 11.44
CA TYR A 83 -6.96 2.24 10.02
C TYR A 83 -6.66 0.76 9.76
N LEU A 84 -5.55 0.21 10.24
CA LEU A 84 -5.21 -1.19 10.04
C LEU A 84 -6.19 -2.19 10.69
N TYR A 85 -6.96 -1.75 11.69
CA TYR A 85 -8.00 -2.58 12.32
C TYR A 85 -9.28 -2.64 11.48
N SER A 86 -9.54 -1.61 10.68
CA SER A 86 -10.71 -1.52 9.80
C SER A 86 -10.32 -0.72 8.56
N PRO A 87 -9.52 -1.31 7.65
CA PRO A 87 -8.99 -0.57 6.52
C PRO A 87 -10.13 -0.10 5.63
N ASP A 88 -10.07 1.17 5.24
CA ASP A 88 -10.86 1.64 4.11
C ASP A 88 -10.19 1.04 2.87
N ASP A 89 -10.71 -0.07 2.38
CA ASP A 89 -10.13 -0.88 1.30
C ASP A 89 -10.08 -0.07 -0.02
N LEU A 90 -9.02 0.74 -0.21
CA LEU A 90 -8.81 1.52 -1.44
C LEU A 90 -8.44 0.58 -2.58
N LEU A 91 -7.78 -0.53 -2.25
CA LEU A 91 -7.35 -1.58 -3.16
C LEU A 91 -7.89 -2.97 -2.70
N PRO A 92 -9.01 -3.45 -3.27
CA PRO A 92 -9.68 -4.65 -2.79
C PRO A 92 -8.79 -5.90 -2.76
N GLU A 93 -8.35 -6.30 -1.56
CA GLU A 93 -7.43 -7.43 -1.31
C GLU A 93 -7.89 -8.73 -1.99
N HIS A 94 -9.18 -9.04 -1.86
CA HIS A 94 -9.79 -10.26 -2.38
C HIS A 94 -9.72 -10.39 -3.91
N SER A 95 -9.56 -9.29 -4.63
CA SER A 95 -9.51 -9.28 -6.10
C SER A 95 -8.13 -8.97 -6.68
N LEU A 96 -7.26 -8.34 -5.88
CA LEU A 96 -5.93 -7.89 -6.30
C LEU A 96 -4.78 -8.70 -5.69
N GLY A 97 -5.08 -9.70 -4.86
CA GLY A 97 -4.08 -10.55 -4.22
C GLY A 97 -3.09 -9.70 -3.41
N LEU A 98 -1.79 -9.99 -3.52
CA LEU A 98 -0.76 -9.24 -2.81
C LEU A 98 -0.78 -7.74 -3.14
N PHE A 99 -1.23 -7.35 -4.34
CA PHE A 99 -1.28 -5.95 -4.74
C PHE A 99 -2.31 -5.15 -3.94
N GLY A 100 -3.34 -5.81 -3.40
CA GLY A 100 -4.33 -5.18 -2.52
C GLY A 100 -3.69 -4.50 -1.33
N TYR A 101 -2.72 -5.14 -0.68
CA TYR A 101 -2.01 -4.61 0.50
C TYR A 101 -1.10 -3.40 0.25
N LEU A 102 -1.02 -2.90 -0.99
CA LEU A 102 -0.07 -1.83 -1.32
C LEU A 102 -0.45 -0.49 -0.67
N ASP A 103 -1.74 -0.23 -0.48
CA ASP A 103 -2.23 0.97 0.21
C ASP A 103 -1.93 0.93 1.71
N ASP A 104 -2.23 -0.18 2.38
CA ASP A 104 -1.87 -0.41 3.79
C ASP A 104 -0.36 -0.27 4.00
N ALA A 105 0.42 -0.92 3.14
CA ALA A 105 1.89 -0.88 3.22
C ALA A 105 2.42 0.55 3.02
N TYR A 106 1.81 1.33 2.11
CA TYR A 106 2.14 2.73 1.91
C TYR A 106 1.82 3.56 3.15
N LEU A 107 0.63 3.42 3.73
CA LEU A 107 0.23 4.15 4.93
C LEU A 107 1.18 3.86 6.09
N VAL A 108 1.51 2.59 6.32
CA VAL A 108 2.46 2.17 7.35
C VAL A 108 3.85 2.73 7.08
N ALA A 109 4.35 2.64 5.85
CA ALA A 109 5.66 3.17 5.47
C ALA A 109 5.73 4.69 5.69
N LYS A 110 4.67 5.43 5.39
CA LYS A 110 4.57 6.87 5.62
C LYS A 110 4.63 7.24 7.10
N VAL A 111 3.91 6.52 7.94
CA VAL A 111 3.92 6.76 9.40
C VAL A 111 5.28 6.40 9.98
N TYR A 112 5.83 5.26 9.58
CA TYR A 112 7.17 4.84 9.94
C TYR A 112 8.21 5.91 9.59
N HIS A 113 8.20 6.37 8.33
CA HIS A 113 9.16 7.36 7.85
C HIS A 113 9.01 8.71 8.54
N ARG A 114 7.78 9.20 8.75
CA ARG A 114 7.54 10.46 9.48
C ARG A 114 8.09 10.38 10.90
N ARG A 115 7.87 9.27 11.60
CA ARG A 115 8.41 9.09 12.96
C ARG A 115 9.94 9.09 12.95
N MET A 116 10.57 8.43 11.98
CA MET A 116 12.03 8.45 11.81
C MET A 116 12.60 9.86 11.55
N LEU A 117 11.78 10.81 11.08
CA LEU A 117 12.16 12.19 10.82
C LEU A 117 11.87 13.14 12.00
N GLU A 118 11.28 12.66 13.10
CA GLU A 118 10.88 13.47 14.24
C GLU A 118 11.63 13.03 15.50
N ALA A 119 12.41 13.95 16.08
CA ALA A 119 12.93 13.78 17.42
C ALA A 119 11.77 13.74 18.44
N ASP A 120 11.92 12.96 19.50
CA ASP A 120 10.98 12.96 20.62
C ASP A 120 11.10 14.24 21.48
N SER A 121 10.33 14.30 22.58
CA SER A 121 10.35 15.46 23.47
C SER A 121 11.67 15.70 24.20
N THR A 122 12.59 14.72 24.20
CA THR A 122 13.94 14.83 24.74
C THR A 122 14.97 15.25 23.69
N GLY A 123 14.56 15.37 22.42
CA GLY A 123 15.44 15.66 21.30
C GLY A 123 16.16 14.42 20.75
N LEU A 124 15.79 13.22 21.20
CA LEU A 124 16.35 11.96 20.72
C LEU A 124 15.60 11.48 19.48
N TRP A 125 16.35 10.93 18.53
CA TRP A 125 15.81 10.35 17.32
C TRP A 125 15.44 8.88 17.57
N PRO A 126 14.28 8.41 17.08
CA PRO A 126 13.94 7.01 17.21
C PRO A 126 14.97 6.13 16.48
N PHE A 127 15.38 5.06 17.13
CA PHE A 127 16.35 4.12 16.57
C PHE A 127 15.64 3.12 15.65
N PRO A 128 16.16 2.86 14.44
CA PRO A 128 15.61 1.83 13.56
C PRO A 128 16.02 0.43 14.07
N GLU A 129 15.05 -0.47 14.30
CA GLU A 129 15.38 -1.87 14.61
C GLU A 129 16.05 -2.56 13.41
N ASP A 130 15.68 -2.14 12.19
CA ASP A 130 16.28 -2.57 10.93
C ASP A 130 16.75 -1.33 10.14
N GLU A 131 18.07 -1.08 10.17
CA GLU A 131 18.68 0.06 9.50
C GLU A 131 18.47 0.02 7.98
N LYS A 132 18.57 -1.17 7.38
CA LYS A 132 18.38 -1.35 5.94
C LYS A 132 16.95 -1.00 5.54
N LEU A 133 15.96 -1.45 6.32
CA LEU A 133 14.56 -1.08 6.12
C LEU A 133 14.41 0.44 6.12
N SER A 134 15.00 1.14 7.11
CA SER A 134 14.88 2.61 7.21
C SER A 134 15.44 3.35 5.99
N GLN A 135 16.46 2.79 5.35
CA GLN A 135 17.08 3.36 4.14
C GLN A 135 16.25 3.10 2.87
N GLU A 136 15.55 1.96 2.78
CA GLU A 136 14.74 1.62 1.60
C GLU A 136 13.35 2.30 1.59
N VAL A 137 12.78 2.58 2.76
CA VAL A 137 11.42 3.14 2.90
C VAL A 137 11.15 4.41 2.08
N PRO A 138 12.04 5.44 2.05
CA PRO A 138 11.80 6.64 1.25
C PRO A 138 11.60 6.33 -0.24
N GLN A 139 12.40 5.42 -0.79
CA GLN A 139 12.29 5.00 -2.19
C GLN A 139 10.95 4.28 -2.44
N TRP A 140 10.52 3.41 -1.52
CA TRP A 140 9.25 2.70 -1.67
C TRP A 140 8.03 3.64 -1.66
N ILE A 141 8.07 4.68 -0.81
CA ILE A 141 7.06 5.73 -0.76
C ILE A 141 6.97 6.45 -2.11
N ASP A 142 8.11 6.85 -2.68
CA ASP A 142 8.14 7.57 -3.95
C ASP A 142 7.66 6.71 -5.12
N LEU A 143 8.07 5.44 -5.18
CA LEU A 143 7.59 4.49 -6.19
C LEU A 143 6.08 4.26 -6.07
N SER A 144 5.54 4.18 -4.85
CA SER A 144 4.10 4.02 -4.62
C SER A 144 3.32 5.24 -5.12
N LYS A 145 3.83 6.45 -4.88
CA LYS A 145 3.23 7.70 -5.38
C LYS A 145 3.23 7.77 -6.91
N GLN A 146 4.29 7.29 -7.54
CA GLN A 146 4.38 7.24 -9.00
C GLN A 146 3.41 6.21 -9.58
N LEU A 147 3.26 5.05 -8.92
CA LEU A 147 2.41 3.96 -9.38
C LEU A 147 0.91 4.24 -9.15
N LEU A 148 0.56 4.81 -8.00
CA LEU A 148 -0.80 5.03 -7.49
C LEU A 148 -0.99 6.46 -6.95
N PRO A 149 -0.89 7.49 -7.79
CA PRO A 149 -0.87 8.89 -7.34
C PRO A 149 -2.17 9.35 -6.68
N GLU A 150 -3.34 8.82 -7.11
CA GLU A 150 -4.64 9.22 -6.57
C GLU A 150 -4.88 8.61 -5.19
N GLU A 151 -4.54 7.34 -5.03
CA GLU A 151 -4.68 6.57 -3.80
C GLU A 151 -3.72 7.10 -2.73
N THR A 152 -2.44 7.26 -3.09
CA THR A 152 -1.42 7.80 -2.18
C THR A 152 -1.71 9.25 -1.78
N ALA A 153 -2.24 10.09 -2.68
CA ALA A 153 -2.68 11.44 -2.31
C ALA A 153 -3.89 11.44 -1.36
N THR A 154 -4.77 10.44 -1.47
CA THR A 154 -5.90 10.27 -0.53
C THR A 154 -5.39 9.89 0.85
N MET A 155 -4.49 8.91 0.93
CA MET A 155 -3.85 8.53 2.18
C MET A 155 -3.04 9.67 2.81
N ASP A 156 -2.28 10.43 2.01
CA ASP A 156 -1.53 11.59 2.51
C ASP A 156 -2.47 12.63 3.15
N ARG A 157 -3.62 12.93 2.54
CA ARG A 157 -4.64 13.82 3.13
C ARG A 157 -5.21 13.28 4.43
N MET A 158 -5.45 11.98 4.53
CA MET A 158 -5.94 11.33 5.76
C MET A 158 -4.93 11.47 6.90
N LEU A 159 -3.65 11.19 6.62
CA LEU A 159 -2.56 11.32 7.59
C LEU A 159 -2.38 12.77 8.06
N ASP A 160 -2.48 13.74 7.14
CA ASP A 160 -2.37 15.15 7.49
C ASP A 160 -3.56 15.62 8.34
N ALA A 161 -4.78 15.20 8.00
CA ALA A 161 -5.97 15.50 8.81
C ALA A 161 -5.88 14.91 10.23
N ALA A 162 -5.32 13.71 10.37
CA ALA A 162 -5.13 13.04 11.66
C ALA A 162 -4.15 13.78 12.59
N THR A 163 -3.17 14.49 12.05
CA THR A 163 -2.20 15.26 12.85
C THR A 163 -2.74 16.63 13.28
N GLN A 164 -3.63 17.24 12.49
CA GLN A 164 -4.15 18.60 12.69
C GLN A 164 -5.37 18.70 13.63
N LYS A 165 -6.31 17.74 13.59
CA LYS A 165 -7.53 17.84 14.42
C LYS A 165 -7.24 17.57 15.91
N ARG A 166 -7.50 18.58 16.76
CA ARG A 166 -7.27 18.53 18.21
C ARG A 166 -8.17 17.52 18.94
N ASP A 167 -9.40 17.32 18.44
CA ASP A 167 -10.46 16.53 19.11
C ASP A 167 -11.16 15.50 18.18
N GLY A 168 -10.47 15.03 17.14
CA GLY A 168 -11.10 14.36 16.00
C GLY A 168 -11.72 12.99 16.30
N ASN A 169 -13.03 12.87 16.07
CA ASN A 169 -13.72 11.60 15.92
C ASN A 169 -13.12 10.82 14.73
N PHE A 170 -12.13 9.97 14.99
CA PHE A 170 -11.38 9.22 13.97
C PHE A 170 -12.30 8.44 13.01
N ALA A 171 -13.43 7.94 13.51
CA ALA A 171 -14.44 7.26 12.71
C ALA A 171 -15.01 8.15 11.58
N GLU A 172 -15.12 9.46 11.81
CA GLU A 172 -15.60 10.40 10.80
C GLU A 172 -14.54 10.67 9.71
N LEU A 173 -13.25 10.71 10.09
CA LEU A 173 -12.15 10.86 9.13
C LEU A 173 -12.05 9.64 8.20
N LEU A 174 -12.18 8.43 8.75
CA LEU A 174 -12.25 7.18 7.97
C LEU A 174 -13.51 7.18 7.06
N SER A 175 -14.69 7.50 7.61
CA SER A 175 -15.94 7.53 6.83
C SER A 175 -15.95 8.55 5.67
N GLN A 176 -15.28 9.70 5.83
CA GLN A 176 -15.15 10.70 4.76
C GLN A 176 -14.20 10.23 3.64
N ALA A 177 -13.16 9.47 3.97
CA ALA A 177 -12.23 8.91 2.98
C ALA A 177 -12.90 7.83 2.12
N ALA A 178 -13.70 6.94 2.74
CA ALA A 178 -14.45 5.89 2.04
C ALA A 178 -15.40 6.42 0.95
N LYS A 179 -15.91 7.65 1.08
CA LYS A 179 -16.81 8.28 0.10
C LYS A 179 -16.09 8.86 -1.13
N GLY A 180 -14.76 8.94 -1.11
CA GLY A 180 -13.94 9.56 -2.17
C GLY A 180 -13.43 8.59 -3.24
N GLY A 181 -13.52 7.27 -3.04
CA GLY A 181 -12.90 6.26 -3.90
C GLY A 181 -13.58 6.09 -5.26
N LYS A 182 -13.16 6.87 -6.27
CA LYS A 182 -13.52 6.63 -7.68
C LYS A 182 -12.70 5.49 -8.32
N THR A 183 -11.70 4.95 -7.60
CA THR A 183 -10.65 4.06 -8.08
C THR A 183 -11.12 2.67 -8.53
N VAL A 184 -12.07 2.06 -7.82
CA VAL A 184 -12.64 0.75 -8.19
C VAL A 184 -13.12 0.78 -9.65
N ARG A 185 -13.71 1.91 -10.08
CA ARG A 185 -14.15 2.10 -11.47
C ARG A 185 -13.01 2.20 -12.49
N ARG A 186 -11.76 2.57 -12.14
CA ARG A 186 -10.64 2.66 -13.09
C ARG A 186 -10.01 1.29 -13.36
N LEU A 187 -9.87 0.46 -12.32
CA LEU A 187 -9.41 -0.93 -12.45
C LEU A 187 -10.49 -1.84 -13.07
N GLU A 188 -11.76 -1.62 -12.75
CA GLU A 188 -12.91 -2.33 -13.34
C GLU A 188 -13.23 -1.89 -14.78
N ARG A 189 -13.20 -0.59 -15.13
CA ARG A 189 -13.42 -0.16 -16.52
C ARG A 189 -12.37 -0.69 -17.50
N ARG A 190 -11.17 -1.04 -17.00
CA ARG A 190 -10.13 -1.75 -17.79
C ARG A 190 -10.29 -3.28 -17.78
N HIS A 191 -11.27 -3.84 -17.07
CA HIS A 191 -11.61 -5.27 -17.12
C HIS A 191 -12.73 -5.59 -18.13
N VAL A 192 -13.55 -4.61 -18.53
CA VAL A 192 -14.76 -4.84 -19.37
C VAL A 192 -14.54 -4.55 -20.87
N ARG A 193 -13.31 -4.58 -21.39
CA ARG A 193 -13.12 -4.64 -22.85
C ARG A 193 -12.87 -6.09 -23.27
N PRO A 194 -13.88 -6.83 -23.77
CA PRO A 194 -13.59 -8.03 -24.52
C PRO A 194 -12.74 -7.62 -25.72
N SER A 195 -11.60 -8.30 -25.88
CA SER A 195 -10.79 -8.23 -27.09
C SER A 195 -11.69 -8.50 -28.29
N SER A 196 -11.91 -7.49 -29.14
CA SER A 196 -12.55 -7.69 -30.45
C SER A 196 -11.82 -8.81 -31.19
N PRO A 197 -12.54 -9.80 -31.76
CA PRO A 197 -11.90 -10.84 -32.55
C PRO A 197 -11.20 -10.20 -33.75
N ALA A 198 -9.95 -10.59 -33.97
CA ALA A 198 -9.16 -10.16 -35.11
C ALA A 198 -9.88 -10.45 -36.43
N PRO A 199 -9.76 -9.60 -37.46
CA PRO A 199 -10.36 -9.84 -38.76
C PRO A 199 -9.74 -11.10 -39.38
N ARG A 200 -10.60 -12.09 -39.68
CA ARG A 200 -10.23 -13.24 -40.51
C ARG A 200 -9.87 -12.73 -41.91
N ASN A 201 -8.59 -12.80 -42.26
CA ASN A 201 -8.15 -12.67 -43.63
C ASN A 201 -8.65 -13.89 -44.43
N SER A 202 -9.64 -13.65 -45.29
CA SER A 202 -10.06 -14.59 -46.32
C SER A 202 -9.05 -14.58 -47.47
N PRO A 203 -8.51 -15.72 -47.91
CA PRO A 203 -7.68 -15.77 -49.11
C PRO A 203 -8.57 -15.73 -50.36
N SER A 204 -8.47 -14.64 -51.13
CA SER A 204 -9.01 -14.59 -52.49
C SER A 204 -8.23 -15.55 -53.38
N LYS A 205 -8.94 -16.57 -53.88
CA LYS A 205 -8.47 -17.51 -54.89
C LYS A 205 -8.03 -16.77 -56.14
N VAL A 206 -6.79 -17.00 -56.54
CA VAL A 206 -6.33 -16.86 -57.92
C VAL A 206 -6.94 -18.02 -58.70
N LEU A 207 -7.75 -17.73 -59.72
CA LEU A 207 -8.03 -18.68 -60.80
C LEU A 207 -7.83 -17.97 -62.13
N SER A 208 -6.70 -18.27 -62.76
CA SER A 208 -6.50 -18.19 -64.21
C SER A 208 -7.19 -19.38 -64.90
N GLN A 209 -7.36 -19.22 -66.21
CA GLN A 209 -7.82 -20.17 -67.25
C GLN A 209 -9.34 -20.12 -67.46
N LYS A 210 -9.86 -19.84 -68.66
CA LYS A 210 -9.38 -20.07 -70.04
C LYS A 210 -9.64 -18.87 -70.94
#